data_AF-A0A2V5MCQ3-F1
#
_entry.id   AF-A0A2V5MCQ3-F1
#
_cell.length_a   1.000
_cell.length_b   1.000
_cell.length_c   1.000
_cell.angle_alpha   90.00
_cell.angle_beta   90.00
_cell.angle_gamma   90.00
#
_symmetry.space_group_name_H-M   'P 1'
#
loop_
_entity.id
_entity.type
_entity.pdbx_description
1 polymer ?
#
loop_
_entity_poly.entity_id
_entity_poly.type
_entity_poly.pdbx_seq_one_letter_code
_entity_poly.pdbx_strand_id
1 'polypeptide(L)' 'AIRAAELAGDHTTRLALQEEAKTLPLGAVWDFYCERKGVPVGAAWLADVEGYEKEVLNKR' A
#
# COMPACT_ATOMS: atom_id res chain seq x y z
N ALA A 1 2.05 -12.62 17.36
CA ALA A 1 1.63 -13.91 16.75
C ALA A 1 2.73 -14.47 15.83
N ILE A 2 2.99 -13.89 14.65
CA ILE A 2 3.98 -14.41 13.68
C ILE A 2 5.37 -14.64 14.29
N ARG A 3 5.95 -13.64 14.99
CA ARG A 3 7.26 -13.78 15.66
C ARG A 3 7.28 -14.88 16.73
N ALA A 4 6.16 -15.12 17.40
CA ALA A 4 6.08 -16.17 18.42
C ALA A 4 6.06 -17.56 17.76
N ALA A 5 5.31 -17.73 16.67
CA ALA A 5 5.31 -18.96 15.87
C ALA A 5 6.71 -19.27 15.31
N GLU A 6 7.43 -18.24 14.85
CA GLU A 6 8.80 -18.38 14.37
C GLU A 6 9.77 -18.87 15.47
N LEU A 7 9.75 -18.24 16.65
CA LEU A 7 10.62 -18.65 17.77
C LEU A 7 10.29 -20.05 18.31
N ALA A 8 9.06 -20.51 18.15
CA ALA A 8 8.62 -21.84 18.55
C ALA A 8 8.92 -22.93 17.49
N GLY A 9 9.45 -22.58 16.32
CA GLY A 9 9.65 -23.51 15.21
C GLY A 9 8.36 -23.92 14.47
N ASP A 10 7.23 -23.28 14.77
CA ASP A 10 5.95 -23.52 14.09
C ASP A 10 5.91 -22.75 12.76
N HIS A 11 6.57 -23.33 11.77
CA HIS A 11 6.69 -22.72 10.44
C HIS A 11 5.40 -22.75 9.64
N THR A 12 4.49 -23.69 9.93
CA THR A 12 3.18 -23.77 9.28
C THR A 12 2.30 -22.59 9.70
N THR A 13 2.19 -22.33 11.01
CA THR A 13 1.43 -21.17 11.51
C THR A 13 2.07 -19.87 11.08
N ARG A 14 3.42 -19.77 11.09
CA ARG A 14 4.12 -18.59 10.57
C ARG A 14 3.72 -18.29 9.13
N LEU A 15 3.76 -19.30 8.25
CA LEU A 15 3.41 -19.18 6.85
C LEU A 15 1.94 -18.79 6.68
N ALA A 16 1.02 -19.50 7.33
CA ALA A 16 -0.42 -19.22 7.22
C ALA A 16 -0.75 -17.77 7.62
N LEU A 17 -0.22 -17.29 8.74
CA LEU A 17 -0.44 -15.91 9.19
C LEU A 17 0.15 -14.86 8.24
N GLN A 18 1.26 -15.16 7.56
CA GLN A 18 1.85 -14.28 6.55
C GLN A 18 1.00 -14.22 5.29
N GLU A 19 0.44 -15.35 4.85
CA GLU A 19 -0.45 -15.39 3.68
C GLU A 19 -1.78 -14.67 3.95
N GLU A 20 -2.39 -14.90 5.12
CA GLU A 20 -3.61 -14.18 5.55
C GLU A 20 -3.40 -12.67 5.63
N ALA A 21 -2.21 -12.23 6.04
CA ALA A 21 -1.91 -10.79 6.12
C ALA A 21 -1.97 -10.08 4.75
N LYS A 22 -1.79 -10.80 3.64
CA LYS A 22 -1.80 -10.22 2.28
C LYS A 22 -3.20 -9.80 1.82
N THR A 23 -4.25 -10.40 2.39
CA THR A 23 -5.65 -10.15 2.02
C THR A 23 -6.37 -9.25 3.02
N LEU A 24 -5.69 -8.83 4.09
CA LEU A 24 -6.21 -7.81 5.01
C LEU A 24 -6.53 -6.50 4.27
N PRO A 25 -7.46 -5.68 4.79
CA PRO A 25 -7.89 -4.44 4.15
C PRO A 25 -6.86 -3.30 4.31
N LEU A 26 -5.62 -3.53 3.87
CA LEU A 26 -4.53 -2.55 3.91
C LEU A 26 -4.86 -1.28 3.11
N GLY A 27 -5.59 -1.44 1.99
CA GLY A 27 -6.00 -0.32 1.14
C GLY A 27 -6.77 0.75 1.90
N ALA A 28 -7.73 0.37 2.75
CA ALA A 28 -8.51 1.33 3.53
C ALA A 28 -7.66 2.15 4.51
N VAL A 29 -6.66 1.52 5.13
CA VAL A 29 -5.72 2.21 6.04
C VAL A 29 -4.81 3.16 5.26
N TRP A 30 -4.34 2.71 4.10
CA TRP A 30 -3.48 3.51 3.22
C TRP A 30 -4.21 4.73 2.65
N ASP A 31 -5.43 4.54 2.16
CA ASP A 31 -6.27 5.59 1.61
C ASP A 31 -6.52 6.70 2.63
N PHE A 32 -6.87 6.32 3.86
CA PHE A 32 -7.04 7.27 4.96
C PHE A 32 -5.75 8.03 5.30
N TYR A 33 -4.60 7.36 5.23
CA TYR A 33 -3.32 8.04 5.42
C TYR A 33 -3.06 9.09 4.33
N CYS A 34 -3.27 8.74 3.06
CA CYS A 34 -3.14 9.69 1.94
C CYS A 34 -4.06 10.90 2.11
N GLU A 35 -5.32 10.66 2.46
CA GLU A 35 -6.30 11.73 2.74
C GLU A 35 -5.81 12.66 3.88
N ARG A 36 -5.35 12.10 5.00
CA ARG A 36 -4.81 12.90 6.12
C ARG A 36 -3.54 13.68 5.76
N LYS A 37 -2.80 13.23 4.75
CA LYS A 37 -1.61 13.92 4.24
C LYS A 37 -1.94 14.92 3.14
N GLY A 38 -3.20 15.05 2.75
CA GLY A 38 -3.62 15.96 1.69
C GLY A 38 -3.07 15.57 0.32
N VAL A 39 -2.81 14.27 0.09
CA VAL A 39 -2.37 13.75 -1.21
C VAL A 39 -3.45 12.86 -1.82
N PRO A 40 -3.50 12.72 -3.17
CA PRO A 40 -4.54 11.94 -3.83
C PRO A 40 -4.54 10.46 -3.41
N VAL A 41 -5.74 9.90 -3.29
CA VAL A 41 -5.98 8.50 -2.90
C VAL A 41 -6.03 7.61 -4.14
N GLY A 42 -5.60 6.35 -4.00
CA GLY A 42 -5.68 5.36 -5.08
C GLY A 42 -4.96 5.81 -6.34
N ALA A 43 -5.67 5.77 -7.47
CA ALA A 43 -5.13 6.16 -8.78
C ALA A 43 -5.30 7.66 -9.10
N ALA A 44 -5.87 8.46 -8.20
CA ALA A 44 -6.21 9.85 -8.49
C ALA A 44 -4.99 10.73 -8.82
N TRP A 45 -3.79 10.38 -8.33
CA TRP A 45 -2.55 11.09 -8.63
C TRP A 45 -2.16 11.05 -10.12
N LEU A 46 -2.69 10.09 -10.90
CA LEU A 46 -2.41 10.00 -12.34
C LEU A 46 -2.90 11.24 -13.09
N ALA A 47 -4.03 11.82 -12.68
CA ALA A 47 -4.55 13.03 -13.32
C ALA A 47 -3.57 14.21 -13.17
N ASP A 48 -2.94 14.35 -12.00
CA ASP A 48 -1.94 15.39 -11.75
C ASP A 48 -0.70 15.20 -12.62
N VAL A 49 -0.25 13.95 -12.78
CA VAL A 49 0.91 13.59 -13.61
C VAL A 49 0.62 13.80 -15.10
N GLU A 50 -0.53 13.38 -15.60
CA GLU A 50 -0.96 13.63 -16.98
C GLU A 50 -1.05 15.14 -17.29
N GLY A 51 -1.50 15.94 -16.32
CA GLY A 51 -1.49 17.41 -16.42
C GLY A 51 -0.06 17.95 -16.55
N TYR A 52 0.82 17.53 -15.64
CA TYR A 52 2.22 17.95 -15.65
C TYR A 52 2.97 17.54 -16.93
N GLU A 53 2.70 16.35 -17.47
CA GLU A 53 3.26 15.90 -18.75
C GLU A 53 2.91 16.86 -19.91
N LYS A 54 1.62 17.21 -20.03
CA LYS A 54 1.12 18.09 -21.11
C LYS A 54 1.59 19.53 -20.97
N GLU A 55 1.67 20.03 -19.74
CA GLU A 55 1.94 21.44 -19.49
C GLU A 55 3.42 21.76 -19.43
N VAL A 56 4.24 20.82 -18.99
CA VAL A 56 5.65 21.05 -18.68
C VAL A 56 6.57 20.12 -19.46
N LEU A 57 6.39 18.80 -19.34
CA LEU A 57 7.38 17.85 -19.87
C LEU A 57 7.41 17.82 -21.40
N ASN A 58 6.27 17.97 -22.08
CA ASN A 58 6.24 17.95 -23.55
C ASN A 58 6.90 19.17 -24.23
N LYS A 59 7.23 20.21 -23.45
CA LYS A 59 7.85 21.46 -23.94
C LYS A 59 9.36 21.49 -23.74
N ARG A 60 9.96 20.38 -23.30
CA ARG A 60 11.39 20.26 -22.99
C ARG A 60 12.16 19.60 -24.13
#